data_AF-A0A813FMN3-F1
#
_entry.id   AF-A0A813FMN3-F1
#
_cell.length_a   1.000
_cell.length_b   1.000
_cell.length_c   1.000
_cell.angle_alpha   90.00
_cell.angle_beta   90.00
_cell.angle_gamma   90.00
#
_symmetry.space_group_name_H-M   'P 1'
#
loop_
_entity.id
_entity.type
_entity.pdbx_description
1 polymer ?
#
loop_
_entity_poly.entity_id
_entity_poly.type
_entity_poly.pdbx_seq_one_letter_code
_entity_poly.pdbx_strand_id
1 'polypeptide(L)'
;MSLGPIARLAILGVACLALALASAQDGDVANSWLGVDDECVGDGSCALSALQRHVQTESSSDPTFGTAEPTTKDYVSLDVQDLGNDELQRLIDQAQDQLQLRGAPLVDSSTEEVGEMLGGSAPSDGGSCALRDFSGGPQSAVCFCQLTGNAGCADQKCACPQGCNTKQVAWGSAETVTFKNKARATGCWPSTVLLTSPRNFFSTCSDLKSHCADGAALVIETLLRDSWRMYQTKVGRSSLNQCFHSSKTASVKYLHLQSFCAGGQFHGMPTNNHVVGSCVTMSSEHQAPSLAKQLVAIIQ
;
A
#
# COMPACT_ATOMS: atom_id res chain seq x y z
N MET A 1 -40.01 27.34 34.92
CA MET A 1 -38.95 27.95 35.76
C MET A 1 -37.72 28.14 34.88
N SER A 2 -37.40 29.39 34.54
CA SER A 2 -36.27 29.73 33.67
C SER A 2 -35.02 29.85 34.52
N LEU A 3 -33.98 29.07 34.22
CA LEU A 3 -32.68 29.20 34.89
C LEU A 3 -31.99 30.49 34.42
N GLY A 4 -31.57 31.30 35.39
CA GLY A 4 -30.91 32.58 35.15
C GLY A 4 -29.56 32.42 34.42
N PRO A 5 -29.08 33.49 33.77
CA PRO A 5 -27.93 33.44 32.85
C PRO A 5 -26.63 32.94 33.49
N ILE A 6 -26.48 33.07 34.81
CA ILE A 6 -25.29 32.61 35.55
C ILE A 6 -25.25 31.07 35.66
N ALA A 7 -26.40 30.40 35.75
CA ALA A 7 -26.46 28.93 35.81
C ALA A 7 -26.12 28.27 34.46
N ARG A 8 -26.34 28.98 33.34
CA ARG A 8 -25.97 28.49 32.00
C ARG A 8 -24.46 28.53 31.74
N LEU A 9 -23.75 29.48 32.33
CA LEU A 9 -22.28 29.59 32.19
C LEU A 9 -21.54 28.49 32.97
N ALA A 10 -22.04 28.09 34.14
CA ALA A 10 -21.40 27.04 34.93
C ALA A 10 -21.49 25.64 34.28
N ILE A 11 -22.60 25.33 33.58
CA ILE A 11 -22.78 24.02 32.92
C ILE A 11 -21.92 23.91 31.65
N LEU A 12 -21.74 25.02 30.91
CA LEU A 12 -20.82 25.06 29.76
C LEU A 12 -19.34 24.93 30.17
N GLY A 13 -18.96 25.47 31.32
CA GLY A 13 -17.59 25.34 31.84
C GLY A 13 -17.18 23.90 32.19
N VAL A 14 -18.10 23.13 32.79
CA VAL A 14 -17.82 21.73 33.20
C VAL A 14 -17.77 20.79 31.99
N ALA A 15 -18.56 21.05 30.94
CA ALA A 15 -18.52 20.25 29.71
C ALA A 15 -17.22 20.47 28.89
N CYS A 16 -16.69 21.70 28.86
CA CYS A 16 -15.42 21.98 28.17
C CYS A 16 -14.20 21.38 28.90
N LEU A 17 -14.22 21.31 30.24
CA LEU A 17 -13.12 20.71 31.00
C LEU A 17 -13.12 19.17 30.88
N ALA A 18 -14.29 18.54 30.74
CA ALA A 18 -14.42 17.09 30.54
C ALA A 18 -13.99 16.63 29.13
N LEU A 19 -14.17 17.47 28.08
CA LEU A 19 -13.64 17.15 26.74
C LEU A 19 -12.13 17.39 26.62
N ALA A 20 -11.55 18.31 27.41
CA ALA A 20 -10.10 18.59 27.36
C ALA A 20 -9.24 17.52 28.07
N LEU A 21 -9.84 16.74 28.99
CA LEU A 21 -9.13 15.70 29.76
C LEU A 21 -9.29 14.28 29.20
N ALA A 22 -10.13 14.08 28.17
CA ALA A 22 -10.45 12.75 27.64
C ALA A 22 -9.76 12.38 26.31
N SER A 23 -8.98 13.29 25.69
CA SER A 23 -8.23 12.98 24.45
C SER A 23 -6.71 13.12 24.57
N ALA A 24 -6.19 13.45 25.75
CA ALA A 24 -4.76 13.51 26.03
C ALA A 24 -4.34 12.27 26.85
N GLN A 25 -4.17 11.11 26.20
CA GLN A 25 -3.32 10.01 26.66
C GLN A 25 -3.26 8.86 25.64
N ASP A 26 -2.88 9.14 24.39
CA ASP A 26 -2.17 8.12 23.61
C ASP A 26 -0.70 8.21 24.03
N GLY A 27 -0.29 7.22 24.82
CA GLY A 27 1.08 7.05 25.27
C GLY A 27 1.99 6.78 24.09
N ASP A 28 2.60 7.84 23.57
CA ASP A 28 3.76 7.78 22.68
C ASP A 28 4.93 7.13 23.44
N VAL A 29 5.00 5.80 23.39
CA VAL A 29 6.25 5.09 23.64
C VAL A 29 7.12 5.30 22.40
N ALA A 30 7.73 6.48 22.34
CA ALA A 30 8.85 6.78 21.46
C ALA A 30 10.05 5.93 21.90
N ASN A 31 10.03 4.65 21.57
CA ASN A 31 11.26 3.87 21.59
C ASN A 31 12.15 4.35 20.45
N SER A 32 13.27 4.93 20.84
CA SER A 32 14.45 5.17 20.03
C SER A 32 14.89 3.90 19.31
N TRP A 33 14.45 3.75 18.06
CA TRP A 33 14.93 2.75 17.10
C TRP A 33 15.63 3.46 15.93
N LEU A 34 16.65 4.26 16.24
CA LEU A 34 17.64 4.70 15.25
C LEU A 34 18.76 3.64 15.20
N GLY A 35 18.40 2.45 14.72
CA GLY A 35 19.34 1.44 14.27
C GLY A 35 19.54 1.64 12.78
N VAL A 36 20.59 2.39 12.44
CA VAL A 36 21.18 2.52 11.10
C VAL A 36 21.56 1.11 10.64
N ASP A 37 21.01 0.68 9.51
CA ASP A 37 21.55 -0.30 8.56
C ASP A 37 20.44 -0.66 7.54
N ASP A 38 20.52 -0.06 6.35
CA ASP A 38 20.15 -0.61 5.04
C ASP A 38 20.43 0.47 3.98
N GLU A 39 20.95 0.06 2.83
CA GLU A 39 21.67 0.82 1.79
C GLU A 39 20.91 1.95 1.05
N CYS A 40 19.86 2.53 1.64
CA CYS A 40 18.98 3.51 0.98
C CYS A 40 18.56 4.70 1.85
N VAL A 41 19.30 5.05 2.92
CA VAL A 41 18.97 6.23 3.74
C VAL A 41 19.66 7.48 3.17
N GLY A 42 19.07 8.05 2.12
CA GLY A 42 19.45 9.32 1.54
C GLY A 42 18.47 9.73 0.44
N ASP A 43 17.87 10.93 0.59
CA ASP A 43 17.16 11.80 -0.39
C ASP A 43 16.21 11.21 -1.46
N GLY A 44 15.89 9.91 -1.46
CA GLY A 44 15.08 9.29 -2.50
C GLY A 44 15.82 9.09 -3.83
N SER A 45 17.12 9.40 -3.90
CA SER A 45 17.90 9.24 -5.14
C SER A 45 18.15 7.79 -5.54
N CYS A 46 18.07 6.80 -4.65
CA CYS A 46 18.45 5.41 -4.98
C CYS A 46 17.62 4.78 -6.12
N ALA A 47 16.31 5.04 -6.18
CA ALA A 47 15.49 4.58 -7.30
C ALA A 47 15.86 5.31 -8.61
N LEU A 48 16.17 6.61 -8.51
CA LEU A 48 16.64 7.43 -9.63
C LEU A 48 18.03 7.00 -10.10
N SER A 49 18.95 6.66 -9.19
CA SER A 49 20.31 6.23 -9.47
C SER A 49 20.37 4.80 -10.02
N ALA A 50 19.43 3.92 -9.65
CA ALA A 50 19.26 2.62 -10.29
C ALA A 50 18.73 2.79 -11.73
N LEU A 51 17.82 3.75 -11.96
CA LEU A 51 17.32 4.10 -13.29
C LEU A 51 18.43 4.74 -14.16
N GLN A 52 19.20 5.68 -13.61
CA GLN A 52 20.31 6.37 -14.28
C GLN A 52 21.46 5.43 -14.65
N ARG A 53 21.76 4.44 -13.79
CA ARG A 53 22.75 3.40 -14.10
C ARG A 53 22.35 2.54 -15.31
N HIS A 54 21.06 2.28 -15.49
CA HIS A 54 20.56 1.55 -16.66
C HIS A 54 20.63 2.37 -17.96
N VAL A 55 20.30 3.66 -17.92
CA VAL A 55 20.42 4.55 -19.10
C VAL A 55 21.89 4.65 -19.57
N GLN A 56 22.85 4.62 -18.65
CA GLN A 56 24.27 4.65 -18.99
C GLN A 56 24.79 3.31 -19.55
N THR A 57 24.20 2.17 -19.17
CA THR A 57 24.64 0.85 -19.68
C THR A 57 24.14 0.55 -21.09
N GLU A 58 23.07 1.20 -21.56
CA GLU A 58 22.59 1.06 -22.94
C GLU A 58 23.27 2.02 -23.93
N SER A 59 24.11 2.95 -23.45
CA SER A 59 24.72 4.01 -24.28
C SER A 59 26.22 3.83 -24.56
N SER A 60 26.89 2.77 -24.09
CA SER A 60 28.34 2.64 -24.27
C SER A 60 28.73 1.69 -25.41
N SER A 61 28.74 2.22 -26.63
CA SER A 61 29.52 1.66 -27.74
C SER A 61 30.15 2.77 -28.57
N ASP A 62 31.03 3.59 -27.98
CA ASP A 62 32.20 4.20 -28.68
C ASP A 62 33.05 5.03 -27.70
N PRO A 63 34.38 4.81 -27.58
CA PRO A 63 35.25 5.72 -26.85
C PRO A 63 36.04 6.58 -27.86
N THR A 64 35.57 7.79 -28.15
CA THR A 64 36.44 8.84 -28.70
C THR A 64 36.54 10.00 -27.71
N PHE A 65 37.76 10.15 -27.21
CA PHE A 65 38.22 11.03 -26.14
C PHE A 65 38.17 12.51 -26.58
N GLY A 66 37.47 13.35 -25.83
CA GLY A 66 37.48 14.81 -25.98
C GLY A 66 37.24 15.46 -24.62
N THR A 67 38.30 16.02 -24.04
CA THR A 67 38.28 16.77 -22.78
C THR A 67 37.61 18.12 -22.99
N ALA A 68 36.43 18.33 -22.38
CA ALA A 68 35.80 19.65 -22.26
C ALA A 68 35.36 19.88 -20.81
N GLU A 69 35.69 21.06 -20.29
CA GLU A 69 35.40 21.53 -18.93
C GLU A 69 33.89 21.60 -18.63
N PRO A 70 33.47 21.37 -17.38
CA PRO A 70 32.07 21.48 -17.00
C PRO A 70 31.67 22.94 -16.76
N THR A 71 30.80 23.46 -17.64
CA THR A 71 30.05 24.69 -17.40
C THR A 71 28.95 24.47 -16.36
N THR A 72 28.91 25.36 -15.37
CA THR A 72 27.89 25.49 -14.34
C THR A 72 26.50 25.59 -14.97
N LYS A 73 25.63 24.61 -14.71
CA LYS A 73 24.22 24.66 -15.08
C LYS A 73 23.40 25.23 -13.93
N ASP A 74 22.67 26.29 -14.24
CA ASP A 74 21.66 26.92 -13.40
C ASP A 74 20.57 25.90 -13.02
N TYR A 75 20.31 25.80 -11.71
CA TYR A 75 19.14 25.11 -11.18
C TYR A 75 17.92 25.99 -11.42
N VAL A 76 17.02 25.56 -12.30
CA VAL A 76 15.68 26.13 -12.41
C VAL A 76 14.87 25.67 -11.20
N SER A 77 14.58 26.61 -10.31
CA SER A 77 13.61 26.46 -9.22
C SER A 77 12.22 26.30 -9.83
N LEU A 78 11.61 25.12 -9.69
CA LEU A 78 10.20 24.91 -10.03
C LEU A 78 9.35 25.40 -8.85
N ASP A 79 8.61 26.49 -9.08
CA ASP A 79 7.64 27.03 -8.13
C ASP A 79 6.47 26.05 -7.96
N VAL A 80 6.32 25.49 -6.76
CA VAL A 80 5.20 24.63 -6.35
C VAL A 80 4.06 25.53 -5.87
N GLN A 81 3.47 26.31 -6.78
CA GLN A 81 2.28 27.12 -6.47
C GLN A 81 1.10 26.91 -7.41
N ASP A 82 1.16 25.93 -8.32
CA ASP A 82 0.14 25.78 -9.37
C ASP A 82 -0.56 24.40 -9.37
N LEU A 83 -0.87 23.88 -8.18
CA LEU A 83 -2.01 22.98 -8.05
C LEU A 83 -3.25 23.86 -7.87
N GLY A 84 -3.62 24.50 -8.98
CA GLY A 84 -4.71 25.45 -9.09
C GLY A 84 -6.05 24.86 -8.70
N ASN A 85 -6.99 25.77 -8.43
CA ASN A 85 -8.37 25.50 -8.02
C ASN A 85 -9.12 24.46 -8.88
N ASP A 86 -8.59 24.12 -10.05
CA ASP A 86 -9.13 23.15 -10.99
C ASP A 86 -9.12 21.72 -10.45
N GLU A 87 -8.08 21.28 -9.72
CA GLU A 87 -8.07 19.92 -9.15
C GLU A 87 -9.00 19.82 -7.94
N LEU A 88 -9.17 20.92 -7.19
CA LEU A 88 -10.15 21.00 -6.11
C LEU A 88 -11.58 20.92 -6.67
N GLN A 89 -11.86 21.61 -7.77
CA GLN A 89 -13.17 21.56 -8.43
C GLN A 89 -13.44 20.15 -8.99
N ARG A 90 -12.44 19.49 -9.56
CA ARG A 90 -12.56 18.11 -10.07
C ARG A 90 -12.92 17.10 -8.96
N LEU A 91 -12.38 17.28 -7.76
CA LEU A 91 -12.69 16.43 -6.61
C LEU A 91 -14.10 16.70 -6.04
N ILE A 92 -14.57 17.96 -6.09
CA ILE A 92 -15.94 18.33 -5.70
C ILE A 92 -16.96 17.67 -6.63
N ASP A 93 -16.71 17.71 -7.94
CA ASP A 93 -17.62 17.14 -8.94
C ASP A 93 -17.71 15.61 -8.81
N GLN A 94 -16.57 14.92 -8.57
CA GLN A 94 -16.57 13.47 -8.30
C GLN A 94 -17.35 13.08 -7.03
N ALA A 95 -17.30 13.92 -5.98
CA ALA A 95 -18.04 13.65 -4.75
C ALA A 95 -19.56 13.84 -4.93
N GLN A 96 -19.99 14.75 -5.80
CA GLN A 96 -21.40 14.98 -6.11
C GLN A 96 -22.00 13.83 -6.93
N ASP A 97 -21.28 13.30 -7.91
CA ASP A 97 -21.71 12.14 -8.71
C ASP A 97 -21.93 10.88 -7.84
N GLN A 98 -21.06 10.66 -6.86
CA GLN A 98 -21.18 9.54 -5.90
C GLN A 98 -22.44 9.64 -5.03
N LEU A 99 -22.88 10.86 -4.70
CA LEU A 99 -24.09 11.07 -3.89
C LEU A 99 -25.37 10.87 -4.70
N GLN A 100 -25.38 11.19 -6.00
CA GLN A 100 -26.55 10.95 -6.85
C GLN A 100 -26.81 9.46 -7.09
N LEU A 101 -25.75 8.65 -7.21
CA LEU A 101 -25.87 7.19 -7.37
C LEU A 101 -26.48 6.49 -6.15
N ARG A 102 -26.40 7.11 -4.96
CA ARG A 102 -27.00 6.58 -3.73
C ARG A 102 -28.48 6.93 -3.53
N GLY A 103 -29.04 7.81 -4.37
CA GLY A 103 -30.44 8.23 -4.30
C GLY A 103 -31.43 7.34 -5.07
N ALA A 104 -30.99 6.24 -5.66
CA ALA A 104 -31.88 5.35 -6.40
C ALA A 104 -32.84 4.61 -5.45
N PRO A 105 -34.16 4.60 -5.72
CA PRO A 105 -35.15 3.96 -4.86
C PRO A 105 -34.97 2.45 -4.85
N LEU A 106 -35.04 1.86 -3.65
CA LEU A 106 -35.06 0.42 -3.40
C LEU A 106 -36.27 -0.20 -4.10
N VAL A 107 -36.02 -0.98 -5.16
CA VAL A 107 -37.03 -1.82 -5.81
C VAL A 107 -37.22 -3.07 -4.96
N ASP A 108 -38.40 -3.18 -4.37
CA ASP A 108 -38.89 -4.37 -3.66
C ASP A 108 -39.09 -5.51 -4.67
N SER A 109 -38.35 -6.61 -4.49
CA SER A 109 -38.44 -7.79 -5.35
C SER A 109 -38.93 -8.95 -4.49
N SER A 110 -40.23 -9.20 -4.64
CA SER A 110 -40.95 -10.34 -4.10
C SER A 110 -40.44 -11.66 -4.70
N THR A 111 -40.19 -12.59 -3.79
CA THR A 111 -40.18 -14.06 -3.88
C THR A 111 -40.93 -14.70 -5.07
N GLU A 112 -40.23 -15.57 -5.81
CA GLU A 112 -40.80 -16.75 -6.49
C GLU A 112 -39.83 -17.94 -6.47
N GLU A 113 -40.38 -19.10 -6.81
CA GLU A 113 -40.19 -20.41 -6.20
C GLU A 113 -38.98 -21.25 -6.63
N VAL A 114 -38.81 -22.29 -5.81
CA VAL A 114 -37.85 -23.39 -5.82
C VAL A 114 -37.99 -24.25 -7.08
N GLY A 115 -36.91 -24.37 -7.85
CA GLY A 115 -36.77 -25.30 -8.98
C GLY A 115 -35.50 -26.12 -8.85
N GLU A 116 -35.64 -27.33 -8.31
CA GLU A 116 -34.60 -28.34 -8.12
C GLU A 116 -34.18 -28.92 -9.48
N MET A 117 -32.99 -28.56 -9.97
CA MET A 117 -32.33 -29.25 -11.10
C MET A 117 -30.96 -29.77 -10.67
N LEU A 118 -30.95 -31.05 -10.28
CA LEU A 118 -29.76 -31.83 -10.01
C LEU A 118 -29.13 -32.28 -11.34
N GLY A 119 -27.92 -31.78 -11.63
CA GLY A 119 -27.16 -32.23 -12.81
C GLY A 119 -26.05 -31.29 -13.28
N GLY A 120 -25.37 -30.58 -12.37
CA GLY A 120 -24.24 -29.73 -12.71
C GLY A 120 -22.92 -30.49 -12.53
N SER A 121 -22.26 -30.84 -13.64
CA SER A 121 -20.85 -31.23 -13.65
C SER A 121 -20.05 -30.22 -12.81
N ALA A 122 -19.36 -30.69 -11.77
CA ALA A 122 -18.56 -29.85 -10.90
C ALA A 122 -17.67 -28.94 -11.76
N PRO A 123 -17.80 -27.60 -11.67
CA PRO A 123 -16.91 -26.70 -12.39
C PRO A 123 -15.50 -27.09 -12.00
N SER A 124 -14.68 -27.39 -13.00
CA SER A 124 -13.25 -27.60 -12.81
C SER A 124 -12.75 -26.44 -11.94
N ASP A 125 -12.07 -26.78 -10.86
CA ASP A 125 -11.63 -25.93 -9.73
C ASP A 125 -10.59 -24.87 -10.20
N GLY A 126 -11.00 -24.09 -11.20
CA GLY A 126 -10.19 -23.31 -12.12
C GLY A 126 -9.98 -21.92 -11.57
N GLY A 127 -9.12 -21.81 -10.57
CA GLY A 127 -8.69 -20.52 -10.06
C GLY A 127 -7.86 -20.54 -8.78
N SER A 128 -7.62 -21.70 -8.16
CA SER A 128 -6.84 -21.75 -6.93
C SER A 128 -5.33 -21.71 -7.19
N CYS A 129 -4.66 -20.75 -6.55
CA CYS A 129 -3.20 -20.68 -6.50
C CYS A 129 -2.68 -21.79 -5.58
N ALA A 130 -1.87 -22.70 -6.11
CA ALA A 130 -1.21 -23.71 -5.29
C ALA A 130 -0.37 -23.06 -4.18
N LEU A 131 -0.41 -23.63 -2.97
CA LEU A 131 0.46 -23.23 -1.87
C LEU A 131 1.92 -23.52 -2.22
N ARG A 132 2.79 -22.55 -1.95
CA ARG A 132 4.23 -22.59 -2.22
C ARG A 132 4.98 -22.17 -0.97
N ASP A 133 5.91 -23.04 -0.59
CA ASP A 133 6.85 -22.78 0.48
C ASP A 133 8.01 -21.92 -0.05
N PHE A 134 8.52 -21.05 0.81
CA PHE A 134 9.73 -20.31 0.55
C PHE A 134 10.94 -21.25 0.53
N SER A 135 11.68 -21.24 -0.57
CA SER A 135 12.83 -22.14 -0.79
C SER A 135 14.19 -21.54 -0.39
N GLY A 136 14.20 -20.35 0.22
CA GLY A 136 15.41 -19.64 0.62
C GLY A 136 15.68 -18.38 -0.22
N GLY A 137 16.66 -17.59 0.22
CA GLY A 137 17.02 -16.33 -0.43
C GLY A 137 17.83 -15.42 0.49
N PRO A 138 18.00 -14.13 0.11
CA PRO A 138 18.63 -13.13 0.95
C PRO A 138 17.93 -12.98 2.31
N GLN A 139 18.66 -12.48 3.31
CA GLN A 139 18.14 -12.34 4.68
C GLN A 139 16.84 -11.50 4.76
N SER A 140 16.70 -10.49 3.90
CA SER A 140 15.46 -9.70 3.81
C SER A 140 14.25 -10.53 3.39
N ALA A 141 14.41 -11.46 2.43
CA ALA A 141 13.35 -12.37 1.99
C ALA A 141 13.02 -13.42 3.07
N VAL A 142 14.04 -13.92 3.78
CA VAL A 142 13.85 -14.81 4.95
C VAL A 142 13.02 -14.12 6.02
N CYS A 143 13.31 -12.84 6.32
CA CYS A 143 12.52 -12.07 7.28
C CYS A 143 11.05 -11.95 6.82
N PHE A 144 10.78 -11.62 5.56
CA PHE A 144 9.40 -11.56 5.05
C PHE A 144 8.69 -12.90 5.18
N CYS A 145 9.35 -14.00 4.80
CA CYS A 145 8.82 -15.35 4.98
C CYS A 145 8.41 -15.61 6.44
N GLN A 146 9.23 -15.21 7.41
CA GLN A 146 8.95 -15.44 8.83
C GLN A 146 7.80 -14.57 9.33
N LEU A 147 7.73 -13.30 8.90
CA LEU A 147 6.62 -12.42 9.23
C LEU A 147 5.29 -12.92 8.67
N THR A 148 5.31 -13.48 7.45
CA THR A 148 4.12 -14.04 6.81
C THR A 148 3.74 -15.41 7.36
N GLY A 149 4.61 -16.04 8.16
CA GLY A 149 4.39 -17.39 8.69
C GLY A 149 4.34 -18.45 7.59
N ASN A 150 5.12 -18.28 6.52
CA ASN A 150 5.23 -19.26 5.47
C ASN A 150 5.99 -20.51 5.99
N ALA A 151 5.51 -21.71 5.63
CA ALA A 151 6.01 -22.97 6.20
C ALA A 151 7.50 -23.23 5.90
N GLY A 152 8.02 -22.70 4.79
CA GLY A 152 9.44 -22.85 4.42
C GLY A 152 10.44 -22.24 5.41
N CYS A 153 9.99 -21.36 6.31
CA CYS A 153 10.85 -20.72 7.32
C CYS A 153 10.24 -20.66 8.73
N ALA A 154 9.10 -21.30 8.98
CA ALA A 154 8.38 -21.22 10.25
C ALA A 154 9.23 -21.65 11.46
N ASP A 155 10.09 -22.67 11.26
CA ASP A 155 10.94 -23.23 12.31
C ASP A 155 12.36 -22.61 12.37
N GLN A 156 12.63 -21.59 11.55
CA GLN A 156 13.94 -20.95 11.51
C GLN A 156 14.08 -19.87 12.59
N LYS A 157 15.31 -19.62 13.05
CA LYS A 157 15.60 -18.50 13.95
C LYS A 157 15.21 -17.18 13.29
N CYS A 158 14.55 -16.30 14.03
CA CYS A 158 14.11 -15.01 13.52
C CYS A 158 15.26 -14.18 12.92
N ALA A 159 15.11 -13.79 11.66
CA ALA A 159 16.05 -12.99 10.87
C ALA A 159 15.67 -11.49 10.85
N CYS A 160 14.46 -11.14 11.30
CA CYS A 160 13.96 -9.78 11.30
C CYS A 160 14.57 -8.92 12.43
N PRO A 161 15.13 -7.73 12.12
CA PRO A 161 15.64 -6.81 13.14
C PRO A 161 14.59 -6.34 14.16
N GLN A 162 13.33 -6.22 13.73
CA GLN A 162 12.18 -5.88 14.59
C GLN A 162 11.64 -7.07 15.39
N GLY A 163 12.22 -8.26 15.19
CA GLY A 163 11.68 -9.52 15.70
C GLY A 163 10.56 -10.10 14.83
N CYS A 164 10.19 -11.34 15.12
CA CYS A 164 9.18 -12.12 14.40
C CYS A 164 7.94 -12.37 15.25
N ASN A 165 7.77 -11.63 16.36
CA ASN A 165 6.59 -11.73 17.19
C ASN A 165 5.40 -11.09 16.46
N THR A 166 4.70 -11.91 15.68
CA THR A 166 3.61 -11.50 14.79
C THR A 166 2.46 -10.79 15.49
N LYS A 167 2.35 -10.83 16.83
CA LYS A 167 1.29 -10.10 17.55
C LYS A 167 1.57 -8.60 17.70
N GLN A 168 2.83 -8.18 17.60
CA GLN A 168 3.23 -6.79 17.82
C GLN A 168 3.74 -6.11 16.55
N VAL A 169 4.42 -6.87 15.69
CA VAL A 169 5.11 -6.32 14.51
C VAL A 169 4.31 -6.49 13.22
N ALA A 170 3.29 -7.35 13.24
CA ALA A 170 2.51 -7.72 12.09
C ALA A 170 1.03 -7.84 12.45
N TRP A 171 0.18 -7.78 11.42
CA TRP A 171 -1.26 -7.90 11.54
C TRP A 171 -1.74 -8.70 10.34
N GLY A 172 -2.26 -9.91 10.58
CA GLY A 172 -2.55 -10.85 9.51
C GLY A 172 -4.00 -11.30 9.45
N SER A 173 -4.39 -11.75 8.26
CA SER A 173 -5.57 -12.58 8.01
C SER A 173 -5.14 -14.04 7.81
N ALA A 174 -6.05 -14.89 7.34
CA ALA A 174 -5.72 -16.25 6.93
C ALA A 174 -4.80 -16.28 5.70
N GLU A 175 -4.84 -15.24 4.85
CA GLU A 175 -4.21 -15.24 3.52
C GLU A 175 -3.06 -14.25 3.40
N THR A 176 -3.07 -13.17 4.17
CA THR A 176 -2.07 -12.10 4.11
C THR A 176 -1.54 -11.71 5.48
N VAL A 177 -0.39 -11.04 5.48
CA VAL A 177 0.17 -10.38 6.65
C VAL A 177 0.62 -8.98 6.29
N THR A 178 0.20 -8.01 7.10
CA THR A 178 0.57 -6.59 6.97
C THR A 178 1.50 -6.18 8.10
N PHE A 179 2.53 -5.39 7.80
CA PHE A 179 3.42 -4.82 8.81
C PHE A 179 3.85 -3.41 8.41
N LYS A 180 4.31 -2.64 9.40
CA LYS A 180 4.76 -1.26 9.17
C LYS A 180 6.12 -1.26 8.47
N ASN A 181 6.26 -0.45 7.43
CA ASN A 181 7.56 -0.19 6.81
C ASN A 181 8.40 0.73 7.72
N LYS A 182 9.71 0.51 7.75
CA LYS A 182 10.66 1.43 8.39
C LYS A 182 10.71 2.77 7.65
N ALA A 183 10.69 2.71 6.32
CA ALA A 183 10.69 3.91 5.48
C ALA A 183 9.29 4.57 5.45
N ARG A 184 9.27 5.87 5.18
CA ARG A 184 8.07 6.72 5.24
C ARG A 184 7.79 7.33 3.88
N ALA A 185 6.51 7.58 3.60
CA ALA A 185 6.11 8.37 2.45
C ALA A 185 6.45 9.85 2.68
N THR A 186 6.64 10.59 1.60
CA THR A 186 6.81 12.05 1.61
C THR A 186 5.55 12.72 1.06
N GLY A 187 5.36 14.02 1.30
CA GLY A 187 4.26 14.79 0.70
C GLY A 187 2.87 14.58 1.31
N CYS A 188 2.74 13.85 2.42
CA CYS A 188 1.45 13.61 3.05
C CYS A 188 1.55 13.38 4.56
N TRP A 189 0.39 13.39 5.23
CA TRP A 189 0.25 12.95 6.61
C TRP A 189 -1.06 12.14 6.81
N PRO A 190 -1.04 11.02 7.57
CA PRO A 190 0.13 10.37 8.15
C PRO A 190 1.08 9.79 7.09
N SER A 191 2.39 9.88 7.33
CA SER A 191 3.45 9.47 6.40
C SER A 191 3.77 7.97 6.44
N THR A 192 2.91 7.18 7.08
CA THR A 192 3.16 5.75 7.34
C THR A 192 2.97 4.95 6.07
N VAL A 193 3.90 4.03 5.81
CA VAL A 193 3.79 3.05 4.74
C VAL A 193 3.57 1.68 5.37
N LEU A 194 2.57 0.95 4.88
CA LEU A 194 2.34 -0.44 5.26
C LEU A 194 2.80 -1.37 4.12
N LEU A 195 3.27 -2.55 4.50
CA LEU A 195 3.67 -3.62 3.60
C LEU A 195 2.74 -4.80 3.84
N THR A 196 1.98 -5.20 2.83
CA THR A 196 1.06 -6.34 2.89
C THR A 196 1.55 -7.44 1.96
N SER A 197 1.84 -8.61 2.51
CA SER A 197 2.42 -9.75 1.79
C SER A 197 1.51 -10.97 1.91
N PRO A 198 1.40 -11.82 0.87
CA PRO A 198 0.68 -13.07 0.98
C PRO A 198 1.45 -14.07 1.86
N ARG A 199 0.73 -14.96 2.53
CA ARG A 199 1.35 -16.08 3.24
C ARG A 199 1.96 -17.10 2.28
N ASN A 200 1.32 -17.27 1.13
CA ASN A 200 1.86 -18.05 0.03
C ASN A 200 3.08 -17.34 -0.59
N PHE A 201 4.12 -18.09 -0.95
CA PHE A 201 5.33 -17.49 -1.50
C PHE A 201 5.20 -17.17 -3.00
N PHE A 202 5.43 -15.89 -3.31
CA PHE A 202 5.71 -15.40 -4.65
C PHE A 202 6.88 -14.42 -4.55
N SER A 203 7.86 -14.50 -5.43
CA SER A 203 9.02 -13.61 -5.37
C SER A 203 8.72 -12.22 -5.94
N THR A 204 7.87 -12.14 -6.97
CA THR A 204 7.48 -10.92 -7.70
C THR A 204 6.06 -11.03 -8.26
N CYS A 205 5.54 -9.94 -8.84
CA CYS A 205 4.29 -9.96 -9.60
C CYS A 205 4.34 -10.89 -10.82
N SER A 206 5.47 -10.96 -11.52
CA SER A 206 5.67 -11.88 -12.65
C SER A 206 5.61 -13.33 -12.17
N ASP A 207 6.27 -13.65 -11.06
CA ASP A 207 6.24 -15.00 -10.45
C ASP A 207 4.83 -15.40 -10.03
N LEU A 208 4.05 -14.47 -9.48
CA LEU A 208 2.62 -14.67 -9.20
C LEU A 208 1.87 -15.03 -10.49
N LYS A 209 1.98 -14.24 -11.56
CA LYS A 209 1.28 -14.49 -12.83
C LYS A 209 1.64 -15.86 -13.42
N SER A 210 2.92 -16.22 -13.38
CA SER A 210 3.40 -17.51 -13.90
C SER A 210 2.86 -18.72 -13.12
N HIS A 211 2.60 -18.59 -11.82
CA HIS A 211 2.19 -19.72 -10.97
C HIS A 211 0.70 -19.74 -10.63
N CYS A 212 0.00 -18.62 -10.80
CA CYS A 212 -1.40 -18.49 -10.43
C CYS A 212 -2.36 -18.30 -11.60
N ALA A 213 -1.89 -18.18 -12.85
CA ALA A 213 -2.74 -17.95 -14.02
C ALA A 213 -3.90 -16.95 -13.72
N ASP A 214 -5.15 -17.39 -13.88
CA ASP A 214 -6.35 -16.58 -13.62
C ASP A 214 -6.56 -16.23 -12.13
N GLY A 215 -5.96 -16.99 -11.21
CA GLY A 215 -5.97 -16.74 -9.77
C GLY A 215 -5.10 -15.56 -9.31
N ALA A 216 -4.24 -15.01 -10.18
CA ALA A 216 -3.41 -13.85 -9.82
C ALA A 216 -4.26 -12.63 -9.42
N ALA A 217 -5.40 -12.43 -10.10
CA ALA A 217 -6.34 -11.37 -9.77
C ALA A 217 -6.93 -11.54 -8.36
N LEU A 218 -7.25 -12.77 -7.95
CA LEU A 218 -7.79 -13.07 -6.62
C LEU A 218 -6.76 -12.80 -5.51
N VAL A 219 -5.50 -13.16 -5.74
CA VAL A 219 -4.42 -12.85 -4.78
C VAL A 219 -4.23 -11.34 -4.65
N ILE A 220 -4.20 -10.60 -5.76
CA ILE A 220 -4.05 -9.13 -5.73
C ILE A 220 -5.27 -8.47 -5.10
N GLU A 221 -6.48 -8.93 -5.40
CA GLU A 221 -7.71 -8.45 -4.75
C GLU A 221 -7.64 -8.61 -3.23
N THR A 222 -7.19 -9.77 -2.76
CA THR A 222 -7.02 -10.05 -1.33
C THR A 222 -5.99 -9.12 -0.70
N LEU A 223 -4.85 -8.92 -1.36
CA LEU A 223 -3.82 -7.96 -0.91
C LEU A 223 -4.38 -6.54 -0.83
N LEU A 224 -5.10 -6.07 -1.86
CA LEU A 224 -5.70 -4.74 -1.88
C LEU A 224 -6.69 -4.54 -0.73
N ARG A 225 -7.59 -5.52 -0.55
CA ARG A 225 -8.64 -5.48 0.46
C ARG A 225 -8.07 -5.49 1.88
N ASP A 226 -7.15 -6.41 2.16
CA ASP A 226 -6.55 -6.54 3.49
C ASP A 226 -5.66 -5.34 3.82
N SER A 227 -4.89 -4.83 2.85
CA SER A 227 -4.07 -3.64 3.07
C SER A 227 -4.92 -2.40 3.31
N TRP A 228 -6.04 -2.24 2.57
CA TRP A 228 -7.00 -1.17 2.77
C TRP A 228 -7.52 -1.19 4.21
N ARG A 229 -8.12 -2.32 4.62
CA ARG A 229 -8.65 -2.49 5.99
C ARG A 229 -7.61 -2.20 7.05
N MET A 230 -6.38 -2.69 6.86
CA MET A 230 -5.31 -2.49 7.82
C MET A 230 -4.89 -1.02 7.90
N TYR A 231 -4.76 -0.35 6.75
CA TYR A 231 -4.41 1.07 6.70
C TYR A 231 -5.48 1.94 7.37
N GLN A 232 -6.76 1.69 7.06
CA GLN A 232 -7.88 2.40 7.70
C GLN A 232 -7.88 2.23 9.22
N THR A 233 -7.49 1.05 9.71
CA THR A 233 -7.50 0.71 11.15
C THR A 233 -6.25 1.19 11.90
N LYS A 234 -5.07 1.14 11.27
CA LYS A 234 -3.77 1.35 11.94
C LYS A 234 -3.14 2.69 11.66
N VAL A 235 -3.54 3.38 10.59
CA VAL A 235 -2.91 4.63 10.15
C VAL A 235 -3.92 5.77 10.16
N GLY A 236 -5.03 5.64 9.43
CA GLY A 236 -6.04 6.68 9.36
C GLY A 236 -7.03 6.46 8.23
N ARG A 237 -8.19 7.12 8.34
CA ARG A 237 -9.28 6.98 7.36
C ARG A 237 -9.05 7.92 6.18
N SER A 238 -8.52 7.40 5.07
CA SER A 238 -8.32 8.16 3.84
C SER A 238 -8.25 7.24 2.63
N SER A 239 -8.38 7.81 1.43
CA SER A 239 -7.88 7.16 0.22
C SER A 239 -6.38 6.88 0.34
N LEU A 240 -5.90 5.84 -0.33
CA LEU A 240 -4.49 5.47 -0.34
C LEU A 240 -4.03 4.95 -1.70
N ASN A 241 -2.76 5.18 -2.00
CA ASN A 241 -2.05 4.53 -3.09
C ASN A 241 -1.58 3.15 -2.65
N GLN A 242 -1.76 2.18 -3.54
CA GLN A 242 -1.40 0.78 -3.37
C GLN A 242 -0.55 0.36 -4.56
N CYS A 243 0.71 0.04 -4.29
CA CYS A 243 1.72 -0.09 -5.32
C CYS A 243 2.54 -1.37 -5.17
N PHE A 244 2.86 -2.00 -6.30
CA PHE A 244 3.93 -2.99 -6.39
C PHE A 244 5.15 -2.35 -7.04
N HIS A 245 6.33 -2.57 -6.47
CA HIS A 245 7.56 -2.34 -7.22
C HIS A 245 7.65 -3.31 -8.40
N SER A 246 8.33 -2.89 -9.47
CA SER A 246 8.67 -3.82 -10.54
C SER A 246 9.62 -4.91 -10.02
N SER A 247 9.67 -6.04 -10.72
CA SER A 247 10.59 -7.13 -10.41
C SER A 247 12.07 -6.70 -10.41
N LYS A 248 12.42 -5.65 -11.17
CA LYS A 248 13.78 -5.10 -11.29
C LYS A 248 14.14 -4.12 -10.17
N THR A 249 13.17 -3.42 -9.60
CA THR A 249 13.40 -2.40 -8.56
C THR A 249 13.11 -2.90 -7.14
N ALA A 250 12.32 -3.98 -7.00
CA ALA A 250 12.03 -4.58 -5.70
C ALA A 250 13.31 -5.10 -5.02
N SER A 251 13.65 -4.51 -3.88
CA SER A 251 14.80 -4.88 -3.03
C SER A 251 14.61 -6.20 -2.28
N VAL A 252 13.38 -6.63 -2.08
CA VAL A 252 13.05 -7.90 -1.41
C VAL A 252 12.31 -8.82 -2.39
N LYS A 253 12.84 -10.03 -2.59
CA LYS A 253 12.22 -11.07 -3.44
C LYS A 253 11.16 -11.86 -2.67
N TYR A 254 10.17 -11.13 -2.17
CA TYR A 254 8.97 -11.66 -1.56
C TYR A 254 7.86 -10.65 -1.87
N LEU A 255 6.83 -11.06 -2.61
CA LEU A 255 5.77 -10.21 -3.12
C LEU A 255 5.11 -9.44 -1.97
N HIS A 256 5.06 -8.13 -2.10
CA HIS A 256 4.42 -7.27 -1.11
C HIS A 256 3.83 -6.03 -1.79
N LEU A 257 2.64 -5.65 -1.33
CA LEU A 257 1.95 -4.44 -1.71
C LEU A 257 2.32 -3.32 -0.73
N GLN A 258 2.65 -2.15 -1.27
CA GLN A 258 2.98 -0.97 -0.49
C GLN A 258 1.77 -0.04 -0.44
N SER A 259 1.34 0.31 0.77
CA SER A 259 0.14 1.08 1.02
C SER A 259 0.47 2.35 1.77
N PHE A 260 0.20 3.51 1.15
CA PHE A 260 0.49 4.84 1.70
C PHE A 260 -0.54 5.87 1.24
N CYS A 261 -0.70 6.94 2.00
CA CYS A 261 -1.57 8.09 1.72
C CYS A 261 -1.66 8.49 0.22
N ALA A 262 -2.87 8.83 -0.26
CA ALA A 262 -3.10 9.13 -1.68
C ALA A 262 -2.31 10.33 -2.23
N GLY A 263 -2.03 11.34 -1.40
CA GLY A 263 -1.25 12.52 -1.79
C GLY A 263 0.27 12.37 -1.61
N GLY A 264 0.74 11.24 -1.09
CA GLY A 264 2.16 11.05 -0.81
C GLY A 264 2.92 10.36 -1.93
N GLN A 265 4.24 10.33 -1.78
CA GLN A 265 5.15 9.59 -2.64
C GLN A 265 6.03 8.64 -1.82
N PHE A 266 6.39 7.51 -2.40
CA PHE A 266 7.27 6.53 -1.78
C PHE A 266 8.11 5.82 -2.84
N HIS A 267 9.43 5.95 -2.77
CA HIS A 267 10.38 5.35 -3.73
C HIS A 267 10.03 5.60 -5.21
N GLY A 268 9.59 6.82 -5.53
CA GLY A 268 9.19 7.20 -6.90
C GLY A 268 7.82 6.68 -7.33
N MET A 269 6.98 6.20 -6.39
CA MET A 269 5.58 5.82 -6.62
C MET A 269 4.63 6.78 -5.89
N PRO A 270 3.40 7.04 -6.38
CA PRO A 270 2.81 6.47 -7.60
C PRO A 270 3.50 6.97 -8.88
N THR A 271 3.46 6.15 -9.93
CA THR A 271 4.11 6.43 -11.22
C THR A 271 3.45 5.67 -12.35
N ASN A 272 3.58 6.20 -13.58
CA ASN A 272 3.20 5.52 -14.81
C ASN A 272 4.36 4.74 -15.44
N ASN A 273 5.55 4.79 -14.83
CA ASN A 273 6.70 4.04 -15.30
C ASN A 273 6.70 2.62 -14.72
N HIS A 274 6.29 1.64 -15.54
CA HIS A 274 6.24 0.22 -15.16
C HIS A 274 7.60 -0.38 -14.78
N VAL A 275 8.72 0.28 -15.13
CA VAL A 275 10.06 -0.11 -14.66
C VAL A 275 10.23 0.19 -13.17
N VAL A 276 9.55 1.20 -12.63
CA VAL A 276 9.61 1.56 -11.21
C VAL A 276 8.57 0.78 -10.41
N GLY A 277 7.32 0.79 -10.87
CA GLY A 277 6.22 0.10 -10.21
C GLY A 277 4.88 0.31 -10.89
N SER A 278 3.86 -0.35 -10.35
CA SER A 278 2.47 -0.27 -10.81
C SER A 278 1.57 0.02 -9.63
N CYS A 279 0.72 1.04 -9.76
CA CYS A 279 -0.07 1.57 -8.65
C CYS A 279 -1.54 1.70 -9.02
N VAL A 280 -2.37 1.63 -7.99
CA VAL A 280 -3.76 2.05 -8.01
C VAL A 280 -4.06 2.93 -6.81
N THR A 281 -5.01 3.85 -6.95
CA THR A 281 -5.57 4.59 -5.83
C THR A 281 -6.90 3.96 -5.46
N MET A 282 -7.06 3.63 -4.19
CA MET A 282 -8.30 3.09 -3.65
C MET A 282 -8.89 4.12 -2.68
N SER A 283 -10.21 4.28 -2.70
CA SER A 283 -10.98 5.15 -1.80
C SER A 283 -12.08 4.39 -1.05
N SER A 284 -12.37 3.15 -1.45
CA SER A 284 -13.29 2.26 -0.75
C SER A 284 -12.92 0.80 -0.98
N GLU A 285 -13.24 -0.06 -0.01
CA GLU A 285 -12.94 -1.49 -0.08
C GLU A 285 -13.58 -2.19 -1.31
N HIS A 286 -14.77 -1.76 -1.72
CA HIS A 286 -15.51 -2.33 -2.85
C HIS A 286 -14.80 -2.20 -4.20
N GLN A 287 -13.78 -1.34 -4.30
CA GLN A 287 -12.98 -1.19 -5.52
C GLN A 287 -11.94 -2.31 -5.70
N ALA A 288 -11.67 -3.13 -4.68
CA ALA A 288 -10.62 -4.16 -4.75
C ALA A 288 -10.74 -5.08 -5.99
N PRO A 289 -11.92 -5.62 -6.35
CA PRO A 289 -12.02 -6.54 -7.48
C PRO A 289 -11.69 -5.88 -8.82
N SER A 290 -12.14 -4.64 -9.05
CA SER A 290 -11.89 -3.94 -10.31
C SER A 290 -10.45 -3.45 -10.41
N LEU A 291 -9.88 -2.91 -9.33
CA LEU A 291 -8.49 -2.47 -9.27
C LEU A 291 -7.51 -3.65 -9.37
N ALA A 292 -7.85 -4.83 -8.84
CA ALA A 292 -7.03 -6.02 -9.00
C ALA A 292 -6.87 -6.42 -10.46
N LYS A 293 -7.98 -6.43 -11.22
CA LYS A 293 -7.95 -6.70 -12.67
C LYS A 293 -7.10 -5.68 -13.41
N GLN A 294 -7.21 -4.39 -13.04
CA GLN A 294 -6.37 -3.33 -13.60
C GLN A 294 -4.88 -3.58 -13.31
N LEU A 295 -4.53 -3.91 -12.06
CA LEU A 295 -3.14 -4.19 -11.67
C LEU A 295 -2.58 -5.39 -12.43
N VAL A 296 -3.31 -6.51 -12.55
CA VAL A 296 -2.86 -7.69 -13.30
C VAL A 296 -2.48 -7.34 -14.76
N ALA A 297 -3.23 -6.43 -15.37
CA ALA A 297 -2.99 -5.97 -16.73
C ALA A 297 -1.71 -5.13 -16.89
N ILE A 298 -1.29 -4.40 -15.84
CA ILE A 298 -0.15 -3.47 -15.91
C ILE A 298 1.11 -3.95 -15.17
N ILE A 299 1.01 -4.95 -14.30
CA ILE A 299 2.19 -5.53 -13.64
C ILE A 299 2.98 -6.39 -14.64
N GLN A 300 4.29 -6.12 -14.67
CA GLN A 300 5.29 -6.81 -15.47
C GLN A 300 6.16 -7.70 -14.60
#